data_AF-A0A7W9NI49-F1
#
_entry.id   AF-A0A7W9NI49-F1
#
_cell.length_a   1.000
_cell.length_b   1.000
_cell.length_c   1.000
_cell.angle_alpha   90.00
_cell.angle_beta   90.00
_cell.angle_gamma   90.00
#
_symmetry.space_group_name_H-M   'P 1'
#
loop_
_entity.id
_entity.type
_entity.pdbx_description
1 polymer ?
#
loop_
_entity_poly.entity_id
_entity_poly.type
_entity_poly.pdbx_seq_one_letter_code
_entity_poly.pdbx_strand_id
1 'polypeptide(L)'
;MPHSKLKANIAEILKREGYIAGYRDQQGEKGKNLVVELKYGPNRERSIAGVRRVSKPGLRVYAKSTNLPKVLGGLGVAIISTSGGLVTDRQAGKQGVGGEVLAYVW
;
A
#
# COMPACT_ATOMS: atom_id res chain seq x y z
N MET A 1 12.51 9.56 -1.80
CA MET A 1 11.33 10.36 -2.23
C MET A 1 10.92 11.31 -1.10
N PRO A 2 10.24 12.45 -1.35
CA PRO A 2 9.80 13.33 -0.26
C PRO A 2 8.84 12.59 0.71
N HIS A 3 9.08 12.71 2.01
CA HIS A 3 8.30 12.06 3.05
C HIS A 3 6.88 12.64 3.15
N SER A 4 5.90 11.78 3.40
CA SER A 4 4.59 12.18 3.94
C SER A 4 4.06 11.06 4.82
N LYS A 5 3.20 11.38 5.80
CA LYS A 5 2.58 10.37 6.67
C LYS A 5 1.88 9.26 5.88
N LEU A 6 1.17 9.64 4.81
CA LEU A 6 0.51 8.69 3.92
C LEU A 6 1.50 7.74 3.23
N LYS A 7 2.63 8.26 2.71
CA LYS A 7 3.65 7.43 2.06
C LYS A 7 4.34 6.50 3.04
N ALA A 8 4.62 6.98 4.26
CA ALA A 8 5.20 6.17 5.33
C ALA A 8 4.29 5.00 5.70
N ASN A 9 2.99 5.25 5.90
CA ASN A 9 2.02 4.19 6.22
C ASN A 9 1.85 3.18 5.08
N ILE A 10 1.89 3.64 3.82
CA ILE A 10 1.90 2.74 2.66
C ILE A 10 3.16 1.87 2.67
N ALA A 11 4.34 2.45 2.91
CA ALA A 11 5.60 1.71 2.98
C ALA A 11 5.59 0.68 4.14
N GLU A 12 4.99 1.02 5.28
CA GLU A 12 4.80 0.10 6.39
C GLU A 12 3.97 -1.12 5.99
N ILE A 13 2.84 -0.92 5.32
CA ILE A 13 2.01 -2.01 4.79
C ILE A 13 2.83 -2.87 3.81
N LEU A 14 3.53 -2.25 2.86
CA LEU A 14 4.33 -2.99 1.88
C LEU A 14 5.44 -3.81 2.54
N LYS A 15 6.06 -3.31 3.62
CA LYS A 15 7.06 -4.05 4.38
C LYS A 15 6.42 -5.24 5.10
N ARG A 16 5.30 -5.02 5.77
CA ARG A 16 4.58 -6.06 6.52
C ARG A 16 4.07 -7.19 5.63
N GLU A 17 3.60 -6.86 4.44
CA GLU A 17 3.16 -7.84 3.43
C GLU A 17 4.35 -8.45 2.65
N GLY A 18 5.59 -8.01 2.91
CA GLY A 18 6.81 -8.62 2.37
C GLY A 18 7.18 -8.22 0.95
N TYR A 19 6.58 -7.16 0.39
CA TYR A 19 6.87 -6.61 -0.94
C TYR A 19 8.17 -5.80 -0.99
N ILE A 20 8.53 -5.16 0.13
CA ILE A 20 9.78 -4.39 0.27
C ILE A 20 10.59 -4.94 1.45
N ALA A 21 11.91 -4.73 1.44
CA ALA A 21 12.80 -5.17 2.52
C ALA A 21 12.71 -4.22 3.72
N GLY A 22 12.63 -2.93 3.45
CA GLY A 22 12.57 -1.92 4.50
C GLY A 22 12.27 -0.53 3.97
N TYR A 23 12.07 0.39 4.90
CA TYR A 23 12.03 1.82 4.62
C TYR A 23 12.60 2.57 5.82
N ARG A 24 13.13 3.76 5.57
CA ARG A 24 13.63 4.67 6.61
C ARG A 24 13.43 6.11 6.21
N ASP A 25 13.30 6.96 7.23
CA ASP A 25 13.39 8.40 7.06
C ASP A 25 14.86 8.82 7.00
N GLN A 26 15.16 9.76 6.12
CA GLN A 26 16.46 10.38 5.96
C GLN A 26 16.28 11.89 5.88
N GLN A 27 17.11 12.65 6.60
CA GLN A 27 17.11 14.10 6.46
C GLN A 27 17.65 14.48 5.08
N GLY A 28 16.88 15.27 4.33
CA GLY A 28 17.31 15.88 3.08
C GLY A 28 17.34 17.40 3.18
N GLU A 29 17.83 18.06 2.13
CA GLU A 29 17.98 19.53 2.06
C GLU A 29 16.65 20.28 2.24
N LYS A 30 15.55 19.72 1.73
CA LYS A 30 14.20 20.31 1.78
C LYS A 30 13.25 19.56 2.71
N GLY A 31 13.79 19.01 3.80
CA GLY A 31 13.03 18.26 4.82
C GLY A 31 13.26 16.76 4.74
N LYS A 32 12.34 15.98 5.33
CA LYS A 32 12.48 14.52 5.41
C LYS A 32 12.25 13.85 4.05
N ASN A 33 13.12 12.91 3.72
CA ASN A 33 12.98 11.99 2.61
C ASN A 33 12.65 10.59 3.15
N LEU A 34 11.71 9.92 2.49
CA LEU A 34 11.45 8.49 2.66
C LEU A 34 12.33 7.71 1.69
N VAL A 35 13.19 6.85 2.22
CA VAL A 35 14.02 5.91 1.46
C VAL A 35 13.39 4.53 1.59
N VAL A 36 13.15 3.87 0.45
CA VAL A 36 12.53 2.53 0.39
C VAL A 36 13.56 1.56 -0.17
N GLU A 37 13.77 0.47 0.55
CA GLU A 37 14.66 -0.61 0.17
C GLU A 37 13.85 -1.73 -0.49
N LEU A 38 14.07 -1.95 -1.78
CA LEU A 38 13.37 -2.95 -2.56
C LEU A 38 13.87 -4.35 -2.22
N LYS A 39 12.95 -5.33 -2.24
CA LYS A 39 13.27 -6.73 -2.01
C LYS A 39 13.41 -7.47 -3.34
N TYR A 40 14.50 -8.22 -3.45
CA TYR A 40 14.76 -9.11 -4.59
C TYR A 40 15.05 -10.53 -4.09
N GLY A 41 14.64 -11.53 -4.87
CA GLY A 41 14.99 -12.93 -4.63
C GLY A 41 16.45 -13.25 -4.96
N PRO A 42 16.92 -14.47 -4.63
CA PRO A 42 18.31 -14.90 -4.86
C PRO A 42 18.73 -14.79 -6.34
N ASN A 43 17.78 -15.01 -7.26
CA ASN A 43 18.00 -14.93 -8.70
C ASN A 43 17.59 -13.57 -9.30
N ARG A 44 17.61 -12.48 -8.51
CA ARG A 44 17.14 -11.13 -8.90
C ARG A 44 15.66 -11.06 -9.30
N GLU A 45 14.86 -12.03 -8.84
CA GLU A 45 13.41 -12.01 -9.00
C GLU A 45 12.82 -10.81 -8.25
N ARG A 46 11.84 -10.15 -8.86
CA ARG A 46 11.20 -8.96 -8.28
C ARG A 46 10.14 -9.41 -7.28
N SER A 47 10.14 -8.85 -6.07
CA SER A 47 9.09 -9.14 -5.08
C SER A 47 7.77 -8.43 -5.37
N ILE A 48 7.77 -7.46 -6.29
CA ILE A 48 6.58 -6.74 -6.76
C ILE A 48 6.45 -7.00 -8.26
N ALA A 49 5.37 -7.67 -8.68
CA ALA A 49 5.07 -7.89 -10.08
C ALA A 49 4.35 -6.67 -10.70
N GLY A 50 3.52 -5.97 -9.93
CA GLY A 50 2.75 -4.82 -10.38
C GLY A 50 2.27 -3.91 -9.27
N VAL A 51 2.16 -2.62 -9.59
CA VAL A 51 1.53 -1.60 -8.74
C VAL A 51 0.59 -0.78 -9.59
N ARG A 52 -0.63 -0.57 -9.11
CA ARG A 52 -1.63 0.26 -9.80
C ARG A 52 -2.36 1.16 -8.83
N ARG A 53 -2.33 2.46 -9.09
CA ARG A 53 -3.18 3.43 -8.38
C ARG A 53 -4.62 3.32 -8.89
N VAL A 54 -5.55 3.18 -7.95
CA VAL A 54 -6.98 2.98 -8.23
C VAL A 54 -7.71 4.31 -8.10
N SER A 55 -7.79 4.86 -6.88
CA SER A 55 -8.39 6.17 -6.66
C SER A 55 -7.46 7.31 -7.11
N LYS A 56 -7.98 8.18 -7.98
CA LYS A 56 -7.28 9.34 -8.56
C LYS A 56 -8.07 10.62 -8.30
N PRO A 57 -7.45 11.82 -8.28
CA PRO A 57 -8.17 13.07 -8.01
C PRO A 57 -9.41 13.30 -8.88
N GLY A 58 -9.37 12.92 -10.17
CA GLY A 58 -10.50 13.05 -11.08
C GLY A 58 -11.58 11.96 -10.96
N LEU A 59 -11.28 10.84 -10.30
CA LEU A 59 -12.26 9.78 -10.03
C LEU A 59 -11.86 9.03 -8.76
N ARG A 60 -12.61 9.30 -7.69
CA ARG A 60 -12.44 8.65 -6.40
C ARG A 60 -13.17 7.32 -6.39
N VAL A 61 -12.50 6.29 -5.90
CA VAL A 61 -13.04 4.92 -5.87
C VAL A 61 -13.21 4.51 -4.41
N TYR A 62 -14.44 4.20 -4.03
CA TYR A 62 -14.80 3.76 -2.68
C TYR A 62 -15.40 2.35 -2.72
N ALA A 63 -15.12 1.56 -1.70
CA ALA A 63 -15.66 0.23 -1.52
C ALA A 63 -16.39 0.13 -0.18
N LYS A 64 -17.59 -0.47 -0.20
CA LYS A 64 -18.29 -0.90 1.03
C LYS A 64 -17.61 -2.14 1.60
N SER A 65 -17.76 -2.37 2.91
CA SER A 65 -17.21 -3.56 3.59
C SER A 65 -17.68 -4.88 2.97
N THR A 66 -18.89 -4.90 2.42
CA THR A 66 -19.47 -6.07 1.74
C THR A 66 -18.96 -6.31 0.32
N ASN A 67 -18.27 -5.32 -0.28
CA ASN A 67 -17.78 -5.38 -1.66
C ASN A 67 -16.33 -4.86 -1.75
N LEU A 68 -15.47 -5.37 -0.87
CA LEU A 68 -14.04 -5.07 -0.90
C LEU A 68 -13.40 -5.74 -2.12
N PRO A 69 -12.53 -5.01 -2.85
CA PRO A 69 -11.89 -5.56 -4.04
C PRO A 69 -10.90 -6.66 -3.67
N LYS A 70 -10.82 -7.70 -4.52
CA LYS A 70 -9.81 -8.75 -4.43
C LYS A 70 -8.80 -8.59 -5.55
N VAL A 71 -7.52 -8.50 -5.20
CA VAL A 71 -6.43 -8.39 -6.18
C VAL A 71 -5.93 -9.79 -6.51
N LEU A 72 -5.95 -10.17 -7.80
CA LEU A 72 -5.59 -11.52 -8.28
C LEU A 72 -6.24 -12.65 -7.46
N GLY A 73 -7.55 -12.55 -7.19
CA GLY A 73 -8.27 -13.56 -6.42
C GLY A 73 -7.86 -13.68 -4.94
N GLY A 74 -7.08 -12.74 -4.41
CA GLY A 74 -6.58 -12.73 -3.03
C GLY A 74 -5.06 -12.94 -2.91
N LEU A 75 -4.37 -13.19 -4.03
CA LEU A 75 -2.91 -13.29 -4.07
C LEU A 75 -2.22 -11.93 -3.93
N GLY A 76 -2.83 -10.87 -4.44
CA GLY A 76 -2.35 -9.51 -4.25
C GLY A 76 -2.93 -8.85 -2.99
N VAL A 77 -2.64 -7.56 -2.84
CA VAL A 77 -3.11 -6.72 -1.73
C VAL A 77 -3.75 -5.45 -2.28
N ALA A 78 -4.93 -5.11 -1.78
CA ALA A 78 -5.49 -3.77 -1.96
C ALA A 78 -5.26 -2.93 -0.71
N ILE A 79 -4.76 -1.71 -0.91
CA ILE A 79 -4.54 -0.73 0.16
C ILE A 79 -5.77 0.17 0.23
N ILE A 80 -6.43 0.16 1.38
CA ILE A 80 -7.71 0.84 1.61
C ILE A 80 -7.53 1.88 2.73
N SER A 81 -7.93 3.11 2.44
CA SER A 81 -8.01 4.16 3.45
C SER A 81 -9.38 4.11 4.11
N THR A 82 -9.41 3.82 5.40
CA THR A 82 -10.63 3.77 6.21
C THR A 82 -10.61 4.92 7.23
N SER A 83 -11.71 5.11 7.97
CA SER A 83 -11.74 6.07 9.08
C SER A 83 -10.78 5.70 10.22
N GLY A 84 -10.43 4.43 10.37
CA GLY A 84 -9.47 3.93 11.36
C GLY A 84 -8.01 3.94 10.88
N GLY A 85 -7.74 4.39 9.65
CA GLY A 85 -6.40 4.43 9.06
C GLY A 85 -6.25 3.60 7.79
N LEU A 86 -5.01 3.44 7.34
CA LEU A 86 -4.67 2.62 6.18
C LEU A 86 -4.58 1.15 6.59
N VAL A 87 -5.33 0.30 5.88
CA VAL A 87 -5.38 -1.14 6.10
C VAL A 87 -5.38 -1.89 4.78
N THR A 88 -5.11 -3.19 4.83
CA THR A 88 -5.28 -4.07 3.66
C THR A 88 -6.75 -4.49 3.50
N ASP A 89 -7.13 -4.98 2.32
CA ASP A 89 -8.44 -5.58 2.05
C ASP A 89 -8.80 -6.67 3.06
N ARG A 90 -7.85 -7.54 3.41
CA ARG A 90 -8.07 -8.61 4.39
C ARG A 90 -8.34 -8.05 5.78
N GLN A 91 -7.62 -7.00 6.19
CA GLN A 91 -7.84 -6.33 7.47
C GLN A 91 -9.17 -5.59 7.50
N ALA A 92 -9.50 -4.85 6.44
CA ALA A 92 -10.79 -4.19 6.29
C ALA A 92 -11.96 -5.18 6.35
N GLY A 93 -11.82 -6.34 5.69
CA GLY A 93 -12.81 -7.40 5.72
C GLY A 93 -13.01 -7.99 7.12
N LYS A 94 -11.92 -8.23 7.87
CA LYS A 94 -11.99 -8.70 9.26
C LYS A 94 -12.65 -7.69 10.20
N GLN A 95 -12.43 -6.40 9.96
CA GLN A 95 -12.99 -5.31 10.75
C GLN A 95 -14.42 -4.92 10.32
N GLY A 96 -14.90 -5.43 9.18
CA GLY A 96 -16.21 -5.08 8.64
C GLY A 96 -16.29 -3.62 8.16
N VAL A 97 -15.16 -2.99 7.81
CA VAL A 97 -15.09 -1.58 7.40
C VAL A 97 -14.87 -1.42 5.89
N GLY A 98 -15.45 -0.38 5.32
CA GLY A 98 -15.20 0.07 3.95
C GLY A 98 -14.24 1.27 3.90
N GLY A 99 -13.99 1.79 2.70
CA GLY A 99 -13.10 2.94 2.55
C GLY A 99 -12.76 3.33 1.12
N GLU A 100 -11.83 4.26 0.96
CA GLU A 100 -11.27 4.64 -0.35
C GLU A 100 -10.21 3.61 -0.78
N VAL A 101 -10.33 3.09 -2.00
CA VAL A 101 -9.39 2.13 -2.56
C VAL A 101 -8.23 2.89 -3.21
N LEU A 102 -7.09 2.95 -2.53
CA LEU A 102 -5.95 3.76 -2.97
C LEU A 102 -5.17 3.10 -4.11
N ALA A 103 -4.74 1.87 -3.88
CA ALA A 103 -3.85 1.16 -4.81
C ALA A 103 -3.96 -0.36 -4.66
N TYR A 104 -3.60 -1.05 -5.74
CA TYR A 104 -3.39 -2.48 -5.79
C TYR A 104 -1.91 -2.78 -5.97
N VAL A 105 -1.44 -3.82 -5.31
CA VAL A 105 -0.07 -4.34 -5.40
C VAL A 105 -0.14 -5.85 -5.52
N TRP A 106 0.65 -6.41 -6.44
CA TRP A 106 0.78 -7.85 -6.67
C TRP A 106 2.14 -8.19 -7.26
#